data_AF-A0A0R3MSD0-F1
#
_entry.id   AF-A0A0R3MSD0-F1
#
_cell.length_a   1.000
_cell.length_b   1.000
_cell.length_c   1.000
_cell.angle_alpha   90.00
_cell.angle_beta   90.00
_cell.angle_gamma   90.00
#
_symmetry.space_group_name_H-M   'P 1'
#
loop_
_entity.id
_entity.type
_entity.pdbx_description
1 polymer ?
#
loop_
_entity_poly.entity_id
_entity_poly.type
_entity_poly.pdbx_seq_one_letter_code
_entity_poly.pdbx_strand_id
1 'polypeptide(L)'
;MAPKLLEQVNTAAATIAECEAQIGGLALAEAKGTKGATEALAELEAKIAAARVEHAKKSAAHKAALVADRAALEAHQTWIRALPTEALIAGITAKKCADLCHAGGCAIACGIGVCMHPRRSGIPPQHQADRTIRDNHHAANLEIIRQEKDR
;
A
#
# COMPACT_ATOMS: atom_id res chain seq x y z
N MET A 1 -0.11 -2.07 -5.24
CA MET A 1 -0.86 -3.22 -5.79
C MET A 1 -1.28 -4.20 -4.69
N ALA A 2 -0.48 -4.35 -3.64
CA ALA A 2 -0.72 -5.25 -2.53
C ALA A 2 -2.07 -5.07 -1.78
N PRO A 3 -2.59 -3.85 -1.51
CA PRO A 3 -3.83 -3.69 -0.72
C PRO A 3 -5.04 -4.40 -1.31
N LYS A 4 -5.22 -4.29 -2.63
CA LYS A 4 -6.32 -4.96 -3.35
C LYS A 4 -6.20 -6.48 -3.30
N LEU A 5 -4.98 -7.02 -3.31
CA LEU A 5 -4.75 -8.46 -3.20
C LEU A 5 -4.99 -8.94 -1.76
N LEU A 6 -4.67 -8.13 -0.75
CA LEU A 6 -4.98 -8.44 0.65
C LEU A 6 -6.49 -8.54 0.88
N GLU A 7 -7.28 -7.62 0.33
CA GLU A 7 -8.75 -7.70 0.37
C GLU A 7 -9.24 -9.03 -0.22
N GLN A 8 -8.71 -9.43 -1.38
CA GLN A 8 -9.07 -10.69 -2.03
C GLN A 8 -8.68 -11.94 -1.22
N VAL A 9 -7.52 -11.91 -0.53
CA VAL A 9 -7.11 -12.97 0.41
C VAL A 9 -8.11 -13.08 1.54
N ASN A 10 -8.49 -11.95 2.15
CA ASN A 10 -9.43 -11.91 3.26
C ASN A 10 -10.82 -12.40 2.85
N THR A 11 -11.30 -12.04 1.66
CA THR A 11 -12.57 -12.58 1.13
C THR A 11 -12.52 -14.10 0.98
N ALA A 12 -11.44 -14.65 0.42
CA ALA A 12 -11.30 -16.10 0.27
C ALA A 12 -11.23 -16.82 1.63
N ALA A 13 -10.56 -16.22 2.63
CA ALA A 13 -10.53 -16.75 3.99
C ALA A 13 -11.91 -16.72 4.67
N ALA A 14 -12.67 -15.65 4.47
CA ALA A 14 -14.04 -15.53 4.98
C ALA A 14 -14.96 -16.60 4.38
N THR A 15 -14.87 -16.86 3.07
CA THR A 15 -15.64 -17.93 2.41
C THR A 15 -15.30 -19.31 2.96
N ILE A 16 -14.02 -19.59 3.26
CA ILE A 16 -13.62 -20.86 3.89
C ILE A 16 -14.29 -21.01 5.26
N ALA A 17 -14.21 -19.97 6.10
CA ALA A 17 -14.79 -20.00 7.45
C ALA A 17 -16.32 -20.15 7.43
N GLU A 18 -17.00 -19.46 6.51
CA GLU A 18 -18.45 -19.60 6.32
C GLU A 18 -18.84 -21.03 5.95
N CYS A 19 -18.13 -21.63 4.99
CA CYS A 19 -18.39 -23.02 4.59
C CYS A 19 -18.08 -24.00 5.73
N GLU A 20 -16.98 -23.82 6.47
CA GLU A 20 -16.62 -24.69 7.60
C GLU A 20 -17.67 -24.65 8.72
N ALA A 21 -18.30 -23.50 8.97
CA ALA A 21 -19.37 -23.37 9.95
C ALA A 21 -20.63 -24.18 9.60
N GLN A 22 -20.85 -24.46 8.30
CA GLN A 22 -22.02 -25.21 7.82
C GLN A 22 -21.85 -26.74 7.90
N ILE A 23 -20.60 -27.23 7.99
CA ILE A 23 -20.27 -28.66 7.99
C ILE A 23 -21.02 -29.41 9.11
N GLY A 24 -20.96 -28.88 10.35
CA GLY A 24 -21.55 -29.57 11.50
C GLY A 24 -23.06 -29.76 11.38
N GLY A 25 -23.76 -28.78 10.79
CA GLY A 25 -25.19 -28.85 10.54
C GLY A 25 -25.55 -29.89 9.48
N LEU A 26 -24.80 -29.94 8.37
CA LEU A 26 -25.02 -30.91 7.29
C LEU A 26 -24.62 -32.33 7.69
N ALA A 27 -23.52 -32.52 8.42
CA ALA A 27 -23.12 -33.82 8.93
C ALA A 27 -24.16 -34.40 9.91
N LEU A 28 -24.77 -33.56 10.75
CA LEU A 28 -25.88 -33.98 11.60
C LEU A 28 -27.13 -34.34 10.78
N ALA A 29 -27.43 -33.58 9.72
CA ALA A 29 -28.58 -33.87 8.83
C ALA A 29 -28.39 -35.19 8.08
N GLU A 30 -27.17 -35.49 7.63
CA GLU A 30 -26.78 -36.75 7.01
C GLU A 30 -26.93 -37.92 7.99
N ALA A 31 -26.39 -37.78 9.20
CA ALA A 31 -26.50 -38.82 10.24
C ALA A 31 -27.96 -39.12 10.61
N LYS A 32 -28.87 -38.15 10.43
CA LYS A 32 -30.33 -38.31 10.63
C LYS A 32 -31.06 -38.89 9.41
N GLY A 33 -30.36 -39.19 8.31
CA GLY A 33 -30.96 -39.72 7.08
C GLY A 33 -31.76 -38.68 6.28
N THR A 34 -31.45 -37.39 6.43
CA THR A 34 -32.13 -36.32 5.69
C THR A 34 -31.81 -36.44 4.20
N LYS A 35 -32.84 -36.51 3.35
CA LYS A 35 -32.67 -36.64 1.90
C LYS A 35 -31.86 -35.46 1.32
N GLY A 36 -30.82 -35.77 0.55
CA GLY A 36 -29.94 -34.78 -0.08
C GLY A 36 -28.82 -34.23 0.80
N ALA A 37 -28.72 -34.63 2.08
CA ALA A 37 -27.68 -34.14 2.99
C ALA A 37 -26.28 -34.59 2.58
N THR A 38 -26.10 -35.83 2.11
CA THR A 38 -24.83 -36.35 1.58
C THR A 38 -24.34 -35.56 0.35
N GLU A 39 -25.25 -35.25 -0.57
CA GLU A 39 -24.93 -34.46 -1.77
C GLU A 39 -24.56 -33.02 -1.41
N ALA A 40 -25.30 -32.41 -0.47
CA ALA A 40 -25.01 -31.06 0.03
C ALA A 40 -23.67 -31.01 0.78
N LEU A 41 -23.32 -32.04 1.56
CA LEU A 41 -22.04 -32.13 2.25
C LEU A 41 -20.88 -32.26 1.25
N ALA A 42 -21.02 -33.13 0.25
CA ALA A 42 -20.02 -33.28 -0.81
C ALA A 42 -19.82 -31.98 -1.63
N GLU A 43 -20.92 -31.27 -1.93
CA GLU A 43 -20.84 -29.96 -2.60
C GLU A 43 -20.12 -28.92 -1.73
N LEU A 44 -20.40 -28.90 -0.42
CA LEU A 44 -19.76 -28.01 0.52
C LEU A 44 -18.25 -28.29 0.64
N GLU A 45 -17.84 -29.56 0.71
CA GLU A 45 -16.44 -29.96 0.72
C GLU A 45 -15.72 -29.54 -0.56
N ALA A 46 -16.36 -29.71 -1.73
CA ALA A 46 -15.82 -29.25 -3.00
C ALA A 46 -15.64 -27.72 -3.03
N LYS A 47 -16.62 -26.96 -2.50
CA LYS A 47 -16.51 -25.49 -2.36
C LYS A 47 -15.35 -25.09 -1.45
N ILE A 48 -15.16 -25.76 -0.32
CA ILE A 48 -14.04 -25.52 0.59
C ILE A 48 -12.71 -25.80 -0.10
N ALA A 49 -12.59 -26.91 -0.81
CA ALA A 49 -11.38 -27.26 -1.55
C ALA A 49 -11.02 -26.18 -2.59
N ALA A 50 -12.01 -25.73 -3.38
CA ALA A 50 -11.82 -24.65 -4.35
C ALA A 50 -11.43 -23.33 -3.68
N ALA A 51 -12.11 -22.94 -2.58
CA ALA A 51 -11.82 -21.72 -1.84
C ALA A 51 -10.40 -21.72 -1.23
N ARG A 52 -9.93 -22.88 -0.73
CA ARG A 52 -8.56 -23.06 -0.21
C ARG A 52 -7.51 -22.89 -1.31
N VAL A 53 -7.73 -23.46 -2.50
CA VAL A 53 -6.84 -23.27 -3.65
C VAL A 53 -6.77 -21.79 -4.03
N GLU A 54 -7.91 -21.11 -4.07
CA GLU A 54 -7.99 -19.70 -4.42
C GLU A 54 -7.31 -18.80 -3.38
N HIS A 55 -7.51 -19.08 -2.09
CA HIS A 55 -6.83 -18.41 -0.98
C HIS A 55 -5.30 -18.57 -1.10
N ALA A 56 -4.80 -19.77 -1.40
CA ALA A 56 -3.38 -20.03 -1.57
C ALA A 56 -2.78 -19.22 -2.74
N LYS A 57 -3.45 -19.22 -3.89
CA LYS A 57 -3.04 -18.42 -5.06
C LYS A 57 -2.98 -16.93 -4.75
N LYS A 58 -4.04 -16.38 -4.17
CA LYS A 58 -4.14 -14.96 -3.80
C LYS A 58 -3.12 -14.57 -2.74
N SER A 59 -2.86 -15.45 -1.78
CA SER A 59 -1.84 -15.23 -0.74
C SER A 59 -0.44 -15.17 -1.34
N ALA A 60 -0.11 -16.07 -2.29
CA ALA A 60 1.16 -16.04 -2.99
C ALA A 60 1.30 -14.76 -3.85
N ALA A 61 0.24 -14.38 -4.57
CA ALA A 61 0.20 -13.15 -5.35
C ALA A 61 0.38 -11.89 -4.48
N HIS A 62 -0.29 -11.83 -3.32
CA HIS A 62 -0.14 -10.74 -2.36
C HIS A 62 1.31 -10.61 -1.86
N LYS A 63 1.96 -11.73 -1.50
CA LYS A 63 3.37 -11.73 -1.09
C LYS A 63 4.28 -11.23 -2.20
N ALA A 64 4.08 -11.68 -3.44
CA ALA A 64 4.85 -11.20 -4.59
C ALA A 64 4.61 -9.69 -4.84
N ALA A 65 3.37 -9.23 -4.69
CA ALA A 65 3.04 -7.81 -4.84
C ALA A 65 3.68 -6.93 -3.76
N LEU A 66 3.81 -7.40 -2.52
CA LEU A 66 4.55 -6.67 -1.47
C LEU A 66 6.03 -6.48 -1.83
N VAL A 67 6.66 -7.52 -2.37
CA VAL A 67 8.06 -7.44 -2.83
C VAL A 67 8.19 -6.46 -4.00
N ALA A 68 7.27 -6.52 -4.96
CA ALA A 68 7.26 -5.61 -6.11
C ALA A 68 6.99 -4.15 -5.69
N ASP A 69 6.00 -3.89 -4.83
CA ASP A 69 5.69 -2.56 -4.31
C ASP A 69 6.89 -1.99 -3.52
N ARG A 70 7.60 -2.82 -2.74
CA ARG A 70 8.84 -2.42 -2.05
C ARG A 70 9.97 -2.08 -3.01
N ALA A 71 10.24 -2.93 -3.99
CA ALA A 71 11.30 -2.70 -4.98
C ALA A 71 11.03 -1.43 -5.81
N ALA A 72 9.76 -1.18 -6.17
CA ALA A 72 9.35 0.05 -6.84
C ALA A 72 9.59 1.29 -5.97
N LEU A 73 9.28 1.22 -4.67
CA LEU A 73 9.55 2.31 -3.73
C LEU A 73 11.06 2.58 -3.58
N GLU A 74 11.87 1.54 -3.43
CA GLU A 74 13.35 1.65 -3.31
C GLU A 74 13.97 2.23 -4.60
N ALA A 75 13.51 1.79 -5.77
CA ALA A 75 13.94 2.33 -7.05
C ALA A 75 13.55 3.81 -7.20
N HIS A 76 12.32 4.17 -6.80
CA HIS A 76 11.85 5.54 -6.82
C HIS A 76 12.64 6.46 -5.88
N GLN A 77 12.93 6.01 -4.65
CA GLN A 77 13.76 6.75 -3.70
C GLN A 77 15.19 6.95 -4.22
N THR A 78 15.76 5.93 -4.85
CA THR A 78 17.10 6.01 -5.47
C THR A 78 17.11 7.03 -6.60
N TRP A 79 16.08 7.00 -7.45
CA TRP A 79 15.93 7.98 -8.53
C TRP A 79 15.80 9.41 -7.99
N ILE A 80 14.95 9.66 -6.98
CA ILE A 80 14.82 10.98 -6.35
C ILE A 80 16.18 11.45 -5.79
N ARG A 81 16.92 10.58 -5.12
CA ARG A 81 18.24 10.92 -4.55
C ARG A 81 19.28 11.29 -5.59
N ALA A 82 19.11 10.85 -6.83
CA ALA A 82 20.01 11.18 -7.94
C ALA A 82 19.66 12.51 -8.62
N LEU A 83 18.50 13.10 -8.33
CA LEU A 83 18.08 14.36 -8.93
C LEU A 83 18.78 15.56 -8.26
N PRO A 84 19.11 16.61 -9.02
CA PRO A 84 19.60 17.86 -8.45
C PRO A 84 18.49 18.59 -7.69
N THR A 85 18.87 19.43 -6.72
CA THR A 85 17.93 20.16 -5.86
C THR A 85 16.93 20.99 -6.64
N GLU A 86 17.34 21.62 -7.74
CA GLU A 86 16.48 22.41 -8.62
C GLU A 86 15.34 21.57 -9.20
N ALA A 87 15.63 20.33 -9.61
CA ALA A 87 14.63 19.41 -10.13
C ALA A 87 13.68 18.91 -9.01
N LEU A 88 14.18 18.76 -7.78
CA LEU A 88 13.38 18.31 -6.63
C LEU A 88 12.31 19.33 -6.21
N ILE A 89 12.60 20.63 -6.38
CA ILE A 89 11.73 21.72 -5.93
C ILE A 89 10.96 22.38 -7.07
N ALA A 90 11.21 22.00 -8.33
CA ALA A 90 10.54 22.57 -9.48
C ALA A 90 9.00 22.47 -9.35
N GLY A 91 8.32 23.62 -9.47
CA GLY A 91 6.87 23.72 -9.38
C GLY A 91 6.30 23.59 -7.97
N ILE A 92 7.14 23.58 -6.92
CA ILE A 92 6.64 23.70 -5.54
C ILE A 92 6.04 25.10 -5.34
N THR A 93 4.91 25.17 -4.63
CA THR A 93 4.23 26.43 -4.31
C THR A 93 3.81 26.42 -2.84
N ALA A 94 3.40 27.54 -2.27
CA ALA A 94 2.90 27.59 -0.88
C ALA A 94 1.77 26.58 -0.59
N LYS A 95 0.96 26.25 -1.60
CA LYS A 95 -0.23 25.39 -1.48
C LYS A 95 -0.09 24.04 -2.20
N LYS A 96 0.99 23.77 -2.94
CA LYS A 96 1.15 22.55 -3.73
C LYS A 96 2.58 22.04 -3.63
N CYS A 97 2.72 20.74 -3.40
CA CYS A 97 4.02 20.08 -3.51
C CYS A 97 4.47 20.01 -4.97
N ALA A 98 5.78 19.80 -5.17
CA ALA A 98 6.28 19.31 -6.45
C ALA A 98 5.64 17.95 -6.77
N ASP A 99 5.42 17.67 -8.06
CA ASP A 99 4.73 16.43 -8.49
C ASP A 99 5.48 15.16 -8.03
N LEU A 100 6.79 15.28 -7.81
CA LEU A 100 7.66 14.24 -7.26
C LEU A 100 7.30 13.79 -5.83
N CYS A 101 6.63 14.63 -5.03
CA CYS A 101 6.30 14.32 -3.63
C CYS A 101 5.19 13.27 -3.44
N HIS A 102 4.46 12.90 -4.50
CA HIS A 102 3.28 12.02 -4.39
C HIS A 102 3.54 10.58 -4.83
N ALA A 103 4.66 10.30 -5.49
CA ALA A 103 4.94 8.98 -6.08
C ALA A 103 5.59 7.98 -5.11
N GLY A 104 6.18 8.44 -3.99
CA GLY A 104 6.78 7.53 -3.00
C GLY A 104 7.36 8.21 -1.76
N GLY A 105 6.90 9.41 -1.43
CA GLY A 105 7.38 10.20 -0.29
C GLY A 105 7.78 11.62 -0.69
N CYS A 106 8.19 12.42 0.29
CA CYS A 106 8.54 13.81 0.07
C CYS A 106 9.84 13.95 -0.74
N ALA A 107 9.78 14.66 -1.88
CA ALA A 107 10.92 14.90 -2.76
C ALA A 107 12.04 15.70 -2.06
N ILE A 108 11.69 16.69 -1.25
CA ILE A 108 12.63 17.47 -0.42
C ILE A 108 13.43 16.55 0.52
N ALA A 109 12.75 15.51 1.03
CA ALA A 109 13.29 14.53 1.95
C ALA A 109 13.76 13.26 1.25
N CYS A 110 14.10 13.34 -0.05
CA CYS A 110 14.65 12.21 -0.79
C CYS A 110 13.76 10.95 -0.79
N GLY A 111 12.44 11.14 -0.87
CA GLY A 111 11.44 10.06 -0.89
C GLY A 111 11.09 9.47 0.48
N ILE A 112 11.35 10.19 1.58
CA ILE A 112 10.87 9.80 2.91
C ILE A 112 9.34 9.96 2.98
N GLY A 113 8.64 8.98 3.58
CA GLY A 113 7.18 8.93 3.66
C GLY A 113 6.51 10.00 4.53
N VAL A 114 7.22 11.05 4.94
CA VAL A 114 6.71 12.16 5.75
C VAL A 114 6.84 13.44 4.94
N CYS A 115 5.76 14.22 4.89
CA CYS A 115 5.77 15.52 4.23
C CYS A 115 6.74 16.48 4.95
N MET A 116 7.63 17.11 4.20
CA MET A 116 8.54 18.16 4.69
C MET A 116 8.36 19.48 3.95
N HIS A 117 7.12 19.75 3.52
CA HIS A 117 6.82 20.99 2.82
C HIS A 117 7.04 22.21 3.75
N PRO A 118 7.81 23.25 3.35
CA PRO A 118 8.20 24.34 4.25
C PRO A 118 7.04 25.10 4.87
N ARG A 119 5.94 25.27 4.11
CA ARG A 119 4.73 25.98 4.56
C ARG A 119 3.66 25.09 5.19
N ARG A 120 3.88 23.78 5.35
CA ARG A 120 2.87 22.85 5.90
C ARG A 120 3.37 22.04 7.09
N SER A 121 4.58 21.49 6.99
CA SER A 121 5.06 20.48 7.95
C SER A 121 6.45 20.82 8.51
N GLY A 122 7.34 21.39 7.69
CA GLY A 122 8.73 21.61 8.09
C GLY A 122 9.54 20.31 8.21
N ILE A 123 10.78 20.43 8.71
CA ILE A 123 11.67 19.28 8.91
C ILE A 123 11.45 18.69 10.31
N PRO A 124 11.01 17.42 10.42
CA PRO A 124 10.85 16.75 11.72
C PRO A 124 12.18 16.63 12.49
N PRO A 125 12.18 16.62 13.84
CA PRO A 125 13.40 16.58 14.65
C PRO A 125 14.38 15.48 14.26
N GLN A 126 13.88 14.28 13.96
CA GLN A 126 14.69 13.12 13.58
C GLN A 126 15.44 13.29 12.24
N HIS A 127 15.12 14.32 11.46
CA HIS A 127 15.75 14.61 10.15
C HIS A 127 16.51 15.95 10.15
N GLN A 128 16.50 16.72 11.23
CA GLN A 128 17.17 18.03 11.28
C GLN A 128 18.70 17.94 11.16
N ALA A 129 19.30 16.82 11.57
CA ALA A 129 20.74 16.59 11.43
C ALA A 129 21.17 16.36 9.96
N ASP A 130 20.25 15.94 9.09
CA ASP A 130 20.57 15.66 7.70
C ASP A 130 20.75 16.96 6.92
N ARG A 131 21.98 17.19 6.45
CA ARG A 131 22.33 18.40 5.70
C ARG A 131 21.60 18.48 4.36
N THR A 132 21.50 17.37 3.62
CA THR A 132 20.86 17.33 2.30
C THR A 132 19.40 17.72 2.41
N ILE A 133 18.70 17.18 3.42
CA ILE A 133 17.30 17.51 3.68
C ILE A 133 17.15 18.99 4.03
N ARG A 134 18.04 19.53 4.88
CA ARG A 134 18.03 20.96 5.23
C ARG A 134 18.27 21.86 4.02
N ASP A 135 19.26 21.54 3.19
CA ASP A 135 19.61 22.32 2.01
C ASP A 135 18.46 22.30 0.99
N ASN A 136 17.89 21.13 0.70
CA ASN A 136 16.70 21.00 -0.16
C ASN A 136 15.49 21.75 0.40
N HIS A 137 15.25 21.66 1.70
CA HIS A 137 14.13 22.33 2.35
C HIS A 137 14.29 23.86 2.31
N HIS A 138 15.51 24.35 2.53
CA HIS A 138 15.82 25.77 2.42
C HIS A 138 15.61 26.27 0.98
N ALA A 139 16.14 25.55 -0.01
CA ALA A 139 15.95 25.88 -1.42
C ALA A 139 14.47 25.89 -1.81
N ALA A 140 13.70 24.89 -1.37
CA ALA A 140 12.24 24.84 -1.57
C ALA A 140 11.54 26.07 -0.98
N ASN A 141 11.93 26.51 0.22
CA ASN A 141 11.36 27.69 0.85
C ASN A 141 11.70 28.98 0.08
N LEU A 142 12.93 29.10 -0.42
CA LEU A 142 13.32 30.24 -1.26
C LEU A 142 12.53 30.28 -2.58
N GLU A 143 12.32 29.12 -3.19
CA GLU A 143 11.54 29.01 -4.43
C GLU A 143 10.08 29.41 -4.23
N ILE A 144 9.47 29.02 -3.11
CA ILE A 144 8.12 29.48 -2.73
C ILE A 144 8.09 31.02 -2.61
N ILE A 145 9.03 31.60 -1.88
CA ILE A 145 9.12 33.06 -1.69
C ILE A 145 9.30 33.78 -3.03
N ARG A 146 10.12 33.22 -3.94
CA ARG A 146 10.33 33.77 -5.27
C ARG A 146 9.04 33.81 -6.07
N GLN A 147 8.33 32.69 -6.16
CA GLN A 147 7.06 32.61 -6.90
C GLN A 147 5.94 33.47 -6.29
N GLU A 148 5.96 33.70 -4.98
CA GLU A 148 5.02 34.62 -4.31
C GLU A 148 5.27 36.08 -4.68
N LYS A 149 6.52 36.48 -4.95
CA LYS A 149 6.87 37.84 -5.39
C LYS A 149 6.55 38.10 -6.86
N ASP A 150 6.57 37.05 -7.69
CA ASP A 150 6.31 37.11 -9.13
C ASP A 150 4.80 37.11 -9.46
N ARG A 151 3.92 37.14 -8.44
CA ARG A 151 2.45 37.12 -8.53
C ARG A 151 1.83 38.47 -8.21
#